data_AF-A0A0D0KLH0-F1
#
_entry.id   AF-A0A0D0KLH0-F1
#
_cell.length_a   1.000
_cell.length_b   1.000
_cell.length_c   1.000
_cell.angle_alpha   90.00
_cell.angle_beta   90.00
_cell.angle_gamma   90.00
#
_symmetry.space_group_name_H-M   'P 1'
#
loop_
_entity.id
_entity.type
_entity.pdbx_description
1 polymer ?
#
loop_
_entity_poly.entity_id
_entity_poly.type
_entity_poly.pdbx_seq_one_letter_code
_entity_poly.pdbx_strand_id
1 'polypeptide(L)'
;MSETYGPHAQMATLAERMAAHFQTDSNLELGPHLSHYMEEVEVNIAAHSFDHVGFMSKIHERLEITLAATSNPRRHEFLQAVIGALGGRIDRYKIVSAG
;
A
#
# COMPACT_ATOMS: atom_id res chain seq x y z
N MET A 1 15.07 -1.81 -18.61
CA MET A 1 14.79 -0.39 -18.34
C MET A 1 14.37 -0.29 -16.87
N SER A 2 14.95 0.66 -16.13
CA SER A 2 15.02 0.73 -14.67
C SER A 2 13.65 0.60 -13.95
N GLU A 3 13.52 -0.37 -13.04
CA GLU A 3 12.39 -0.58 -12.12
C GLU A 3 12.20 0.57 -11.11
N THR A 4 13.03 1.60 -11.16
CA THR A 4 13.13 2.70 -10.18
C THR A 4 12.08 3.81 -10.41
N TYR A 5 11.34 3.79 -11.53
CA TYR A 5 10.42 4.87 -11.92
C TYR A 5 9.01 4.39 -12.34
N GLY A 6 8.59 3.18 -11.95
CA GLY A 6 7.26 2.66 -12.28
C GLY A 6 6.14 3.17 -11.38
N PRO A 7 4.86 2.90 -11.73
CA PRO A 7 3.69 3.27 -10.92
C PRO A 7 3.80 2.85 -9.46
N HIS A 8 4.47 1.73 -9.20
CA HIS A 8 4.73 1.21 -7.86
C HIS A 8 5.61 2.12 -7.00
N ALA A 9 6.66 2.69 -7.59
CA ALA A 9 7.55 3.61 -6.90
C ALA A 9 6.85 4.96 -6.60
N GLN A 10 5.96 5.38 -7.51
CA GLN A 10 5.16 6.59 -7.33
C GLN A 10 4.14 6.43 -6.19
N MET A 11 3.42 5.30 -6.13
CA MET A 11 2.47 5.04 -5.05
C MET A 11 3.15 4.86 -3.69
N ALA A 12 4.33 4.22 -3.65
CA ALA A 12 5.13 4.14 -2.42
C ALA A 12 5.55 5.53 -1.92
N THR A 13 6.01 6.41 -2.82
CA THR A 13 6.39 7.78 -2.49
C THR A 13 5.19 8.59 -2.00
N LEU A 14 4.01 8.39 -2.59
CA LEU A 14 2.77 9.05 -2.17
C LEU A 14 2.38 8.61 -0.75
N ALA A 15 2.42 7.31 -0.45
CA ALA A 15 2.15 6.78 0.88
C ALA A 15 3.09 7.38 1.94
N GLU A 16 4.39 7.46 1.65
CA GLU A 16 5.38 8.06 2.56
C GLU A 16 5.08 9.53 2.86
N ARG A 17 4.69 10.31 1.83
CA ARG A 17 4.30 11.72 2.00
C ARG A 17 3.03 11.87 2.81
N MET A 18 2.02 11.06 2.55
CA MET A 18 0.75 11.09 3.28
C MET A 18 0.93 10.67 4.74
N ALA A 19 1.81 9.69 5.01
CA ALA A 19 2.17 9.29 6.36
C ALA A 19 2.92 10.40 7.12
N ALA A 20 3.87 11.09 6.46
CA ALA A 20 4.56 12.24 7.05
C ALA A 20 3.57 13.37 7.39
N HIS A 21 2.58 13.61 6.52
CA HIS A 21 1.56 14.62 6.76
C HIS A 21 0.64 14.25 7.93
N PHE A 22 0.18 12.99 7.98
CA PHE A 22 -0.60 12.45 9.10
C PHE A 22 0.14 12.51 10.43
N GLN A 23 1.47 12.31 10.42
CA GLN A 23 2.29 12.45 11.62
C GLN A 23 2.32 13.89 12.13
N THR A 24 2.31 14.88 11.24
CA THR A 24 2.45 16.31 11.61
C THR A 24 1.13 16.99 11.97
N ASP A 25 0.01 16.51 11.47
CA ASP A 25 -1.32 17.11 11.70
C ASP A 25 -2.23 16.15 12.48
N SER A 26 -2.41 16.43 13.77
CA SER A 26 -3.26 15.64 14.67
C SER A 26 -4.75 15.79 14.40
N ASN A 27 -5.17 16.71 13.53
CA ASN A 27 -6.58 16.88 13.16
C ASN A 27 -6.99 16.00 11.98
N LEU A 28 -6.03 15.36 11.30
CA LEU A 28 -6.35 14.41 10.25
C LEU A 28 -6.95 13.14 10.84
N GLU A 29 -8.12 12.77 10.34
CA GLU A 29 -8.72 11.49 10.64
C GLU A 29 -8.13 10.41 9.74
N LEU A 30 -7.77 9.27 10.32
CA LEU A 30 -7.13 8.18 9.60
C LEU A 30 -8.02 7.63 8.47
N GLY A 31 -9.33 7.51 8.71
CA GLY A 31 -10.28 6.92 7.77
C GLY A 31 -10.33 7.66 6.43
N PRO A 32 -10.69 8.96 6.40
CA PRO A 32 -10.71 9.77 5.18
C PRO A 32 -9.35 9.83 4.49
N HIS A 33 -8.27 9.95 5.25
CA HIS A 33 -6.91 10.06 4.71
C HIS A 33 -6.45 8.76 4.02
N LEU A 34 -6.78 7.61 4.62
CA LEU A 34 -6.53 6.30 4.02
C LEU A 34 -7.41 6.06 2.78
N SER A 35 -8.68 6.47 2.84
CA SER A 35 -9.61 6.33 1.70
C SER A 35 -9.08 7.07 0.48
N HIS A 36 -8.60 8.31 0.66
CA HIS A 36 -8.03 9.11 -0.42
C HIS A 36 -6.80 8.42 -1.04
N TYR A 37 -5.88 7.91 -0.24
CA TYR A 37 -4.73 7.16 -0.76
C TYR A 37 -5.16 5.94 -1.60
N MET A 38 -6.15 5.18 -1.12
CA MET A 38 -6.62 3.99 -1.83
C MET A 38 -7.31 4.32 -3.15
N GLU A 39 -8.00 5.47 -3.27
CA GLU A 39 -8.56 5.93 -4.54
C GLU A 39 -7.46 6.21 -5.58
N GLU A 40 -6.37 6.87 -5.18
CA GLU A 40 -5.22 7.14 -6.06
C GLU A 40 -4.55 5.84 -6.56
N VAL A 41 -4.51 4.81 -5.70
CA VAL A 41 -4.02 3.47 -6.06
C VAL A 41 -4.94 2.81 -7.09
N GLU A 42 -6.26 2.85 -6.90
CA GLU A 42 -7.21 2.26 -7.85
C GLU A 42 -7.19 2.97 -9.21
N VAL A 43 -7.00 4.29 -9.25
CA VAL A 43 -6.80 5.04 -10.50
C VAL A 43 -5.54 4.59 -11.22
N ASN A 44 -4.44 4.37 -10.49
CA ASN A 44 -3.18 3.85 -11.06
C ASN A 44 -3.31 2.40 -11.55
N ILE A 45 -4.09 1.57 -10.85
CA ILE A 45 -4.42 0.19 -11.24
C ILE A 45 -5.24 0.20 -12.53
N ALA A 46 -6.30 1.00 -12.61
CA ALA A 46 -7.18 1.03 -13.78
C ALA A 46 -6.50 1.53 -15.07
N ALA A 47 -5.35 2.20 -14.97
CA ALA A 47 -4.68 2.82 -16.10
C ALA A 47 -3.88 1.85 -17.01
N HIS A 48 -3.58 0.61 -16.60
CA HIS A 48 -2.69 -0.28 -17.37
C HIS A 48 -3.04 -1.78 -17.32
N SER A 49 -2.63 -2.54 -18.36
CA SER A 49 -2.48 -4.01 -18.34
C SER A 49 -1.32 -4.42 -17.43
N PHE A 50 -1.42 -4.03 -16.17
CA PHE A 50 -0.38 -4.06 -15.17
C PHE A 50 -0.58 -5.30 -14.29
N ASP A 51 0.52 -5.94 -13.91
CA ASP A 51 0.47 -7.08 -12.99
C ASP A 51 0.14 -6.58 -11.58
N HIS A 52 -1.16 -6.39 -11.32
CA HIS A 52 -1.68 -5.90 -10.04
C HIS A 52 -1.32 -6.83 -8.89
N VAL A 53 -1.31 -8.14 -9.13
CA VAL A 53 -0.96 -9.14 -8.13
C VAL A 53 0.53 -9.03 -7.80
N GLY A 54 1.41 -9.04 -8.79
CA GLY A 54 2.85 -8.89 -8.58
C GLY A 54 3.23 -7.56 -7.93
N PHE A 55 2.53 -6.47 -8.28
CA PHE A 55 2.70 -5.17 -7.62
C PHE A 55 2.34 -5.21 -6.13
N MET A 56 1.14 -5.69 -5.79
CA MET A 56 0.70 -5.77 -4.39
C MET A 56 1.57 -6.74 -3.57
N SER A 57 1.99 -7.87 -4.16
CA SER A 57 2.87 -8.85 -3.50
C SER A 57 4.24 -8.25 -3.15
N LYS A 58 4.86 -7.47 -4.04
CA LYS A 58 6.15 -6.79 -3.74
C LYS A 58 6.03 -5.78 -2.60
N ILE A 59 4.89 -5.09 -2.47
CA ILE A 59 4.63 -4.19 -1.33
C ILE A 59 4.49 -5.02 -0.05
N HIS A 60 3.66 -6.06 -0.10
CA HIS A 60 3.38 -6.93 1.04
C HIS A 60 4.68 -7.50 1.66
N GLU A 61 5.54 -8.11 0.85
CA GLU A 61 6.81 -8.69 1.29
C GLU A 61 7.72 -7.66 1.99
N ARG A 62 7.81 -6.44 1.43
CA ARG A 62 8.65 -5.40 2.02
C ARG A 62 8.10 -4.88 3.36
N LEU A 63 6.78 -4.83 3.50
CA LEU A 63 6.13 -4.44 4.75
C LEU A 63 6.27 -5.51 5.83
N GLU A 64 6.25 -6.80 5.49
CA GLU A 64 6.51 -7.90 6.43
C GLU A 64 7.92 -7.81 7.03
N ILE A 65 8.94 -7.55 6.19
CA ILE A 65 10.32 -7.33 6.66
C ILE A 65 10.37 -6.11 7.61
N THR A 66 9.67 -5.03 7.26
CA THR A 66 9.65 -3.81 8.07
C THR A 66 8.91 -4.01 9.39
N LEU A 67 7.84 -4.80 9.40
CA LEU A 67 7.09 -5.18 10.59
C LEU A 67 7.98 -6.00 11.53
N ALA A 68 8.70 -6.99 11.00
CA ALA A 68 9.61 -7.82 11.80
C ALA A 68 10.76 -7.01 12.43
N ALA A 69 11.18 -5.92 11.79
CA ALA A 69 12.26 -5.06 12.28
C ALA A 69 11.79 -3.95 13.24
N THR A 70 10.48 -3.76 13.45
CA THR A 70 9.97 -2.65 14.27
C THR A 70 9.63 -3.08 15.69
N SER A 71 10.10 -2.30 16.67
CA SER A 71 9.74 -2.46 18.09
C SER A 71 8.71 -1.43 18.58
N ASN A 72 8.28 -0.49 17.71
CA ASN A 72 7.30 0.53 18.06
C ASN A 72 5.87 -0.04 17.95
N PRO A 73 5.07 -0.05 19.03
CA PRO A 73 3.75 -0.69 19.04
C PRO A 73 2.75 -0.11 18.04
N ARG A 74 2.74 1.22 17.86
CA ARG A 74 1.84 1.88 16.91
C ARG A 74 2.23 1.63 15.45
N ARG A 75 3.53 1.65 15.17
CA ARG A 75 4.06 1.31 13.84
C ARG A 75 3.78 -0.16 13.51
N HIS A 76 3.92 -1.04 14.50
CA HIS A 76 3.61 -2.46 14.36
C HIS A 76 2.13 -2.67 14.03
N GLU A 77 1.22 -2.06 14.78
CA GLU A 77 -0.24 -2.13 14.55
C GLU A 77 -0.62 -1.67 13.13
N PHE A 78 -0.09 -0.53 12.69
CA PHE A 78 -0.37 -0.01 11.34
C PHE A 78 0.15 -0.94 10.23
N LEU A 79 1.39 -1.40 10.34
CA LEU A 79 1.99 -2.30 9.34
C LEU A 79 1.22 -3.63 9.26
N GLN A 80 0.81 -4.19 10.40
CA GLN A 80 0.00 -5.40 10.46
C GLN A 80 -1.34 -5.23 9.72
N ALA A 81 -2.02 -4.10 9.94
CA ALA A 81 -3.30 -3.80 9.29
C ALA A 81 -3.16 -3.67 7.77
N VAL A 82 -2.12 -2.97 7.29
CA VAL A 82 -1.84 -2.79 5.86
C VAL A 82 -1.52 -4.13 5.18
N ILE A 83 -0.69 -4.97 5.81
CA ILE A 83 -0.35 -6.32 5.33
C ILE A 83 -1.63 -7.15 5.16
N GLY A 84 -2.50 -7.19 6.18
CA GLY A 84 -3.76 -7.93 6.11
C GLY A 84 -4.70 -7.43 5.01
N ALA A 85 -4.83 -6.12 4.84
CA ALA A 85 -5.66 -5.53 3.79
C ALA A 85 -5.12 -5.84 2.39
N LEU A 86 -3.80 -5.77 2.19
CA LEU A 86 -3.15 -6.13 0.93
C LEU A 86 -3.32 -7.61 0.61
N GLY A 87 -3.10 -8.51 1.58
CA GLY A 87 -3.32 -9.95 1.42
C GLY A 87 -4.75 -10.25 0.94
N GLY A 88 -5.75 -9.69 1.63
CA GLY A 88 -7.15 -9.87 1.24
C GLY A 88 -7.48 -9.30 -0.15
N ARG A 89 -6.79 -8.24 -0.62
CA ARG A 89 -7.01 -7.68 -1.96
C ARG A 89 -6.30 -8.50 -3.03
N ILE A 90 -5.10 -9.02 -2.76
CA ILE A 90 -4.39 -9.97 -3.62
C ILE A 90 -5.25 -11.21 -3.89
N ASP A 91 -5.84 -11.79 -2.85
CA ASP A 91 -6.67 -12.99 -2.97
C ASP A 91 -7.90 -12.74 -3.85
N ARG A 92 -8.57 -11.60 -3.69
CA ARG A 92 -9.71 -11.21 -4.54
C ARG A 92 -9.31 -11.06 -6.01
N TYR A 93 -8.16 -10.43 -6.30
CA TYR A 93 -7.69 -10.25 -7.67
C TYR A 93 -7.28 -11.58 -8.35
N LYS A 94 -6.71 -12.52 -7.59
CA LYS A 94 -6.40 -13.87 -8.09
C LYS A 94 -7.67 -14.65 -8.47
N ILE A 95 -8.74 -14.54 -7.68
CA ILE A 95 -10.01 -15.23 -7.97
C ILE A 95 -10.68 -14.66 -9.23
N VAL A 96 -10.72 -13.34 -9.38
CA VAL A 96 -11.35 -12.67 -10.53
C VAL A 96 -10.61 -12.94 -11.84
N SER A 97 -9.28 -13.14 -11.78
CA SER A 97 -8.45 -13.38 -12.98
C SER A 97 -8.45 -14.84 -13.46
N ALA A 98 -9.08 -15.77 -12.71
CA ALA A 98 -9.15 -17.19 -13.03
C ALA A 98 -10.50 -17.64 -13.63
N GLY A 99 -11.44 -16.72 -13.83
CA GLY A 99 -12.79 -16.96 -14.36
C GLY A 99 -12.99 -16.44 -15.78
#